data_AF-A0A843GMQ6-F1
#
_entry.id   AF-A0A843GMQ6-F1
#
_cell.length_a   1.000
_cell.length_b   1.000
_cell.length_c   1.000
_cell.angle_alpha   90.00
_cell.angle_beta   90.00
_cell.angle_gamma   90.00
#
_symmetry.space_group_name_H-M   'P 1'
#
loop_
_entity.id
_entity.type
_entity.pdbx_description
1 polymer ?
#
loop_
_entity_poly.entity_id
_entity_poly.type
_entity_poly.pdbx_seq_one_letter_code
_entity_poly.pdbx_strand_id
1 'polypeptide(L)'
;MQVIADLGGTPGKDCRGFCKFCYFRKVKPLTEALGCQHCPPNKVGCPRCLEGVQEAGKPFQQPLSVISEVQMALMMNPVRDANLKVNISG
;
A
#
# COMPACT_ATOMS: atom_id res chain seq x y z
N MET A 1 -18.34 13.14 4.66
CA MET A 1 -17.79 11.78 4.49
C MET A 1 -16.39 11.90 3.90
N GLN A 2 -15.45 11.02 4.27
CA GLN A 2 -14.11 11.00 3.69
C GLN A 2 -13.83 9.66 3.02
N VAL A 3 -13.45 9.69 1.74
CA VAL A 3 -12.97 8.52 1.00
C VAL A 3 -11.45 8.56 1.00
N ILE A 4 -10.81 7.49 1.47
CA ILE A 4 -9.36 7.33 1.44
C ILE A 4 -9.05 6.32 0.35
N ALA A 5 -8.27 6.74 -0.64
CA ALA A 5 -7.78 5.87 -1.71
C ALA A 5 -6.25 5.76 -1.59
N ASP A 6 -5.79 4.55 -1.34
CA ASP A 6 -4.36 4.25 -1.18
C ASP A 6 -3.75 3.92 -2.54
N LEU A 7 -2.64 4.58 -2.89
CA LEU A 7 -1.84 4.29 -4.08
C LEU A 7 -1.05 2.98 -3.93
N GLY A 8 -0.80 2.56 -2.68
CA GLY A 8 0.12 1.48 -2.35
C GLY A 8 1.56 1.81 -2.74
N GLY A 9 2.35 0.77 -2.93
CA GLY A 9 3.77 0.86 -3.27
C GLY A 9 4.68 0.53 -2.08
N THR A 10 5.97 0.43 -2.38
CA THR A 10 7.02 0.16 -1.40
C THR A 10 7.77 1.44 -1.05
N PRO A 11 7.88 1.78 0.25
CA PRO A 11 8.68 2.91 0.71
C PRO A 11 10.13 2.86 0.17
N GLY A 12 10.62 3.97 -0.35
CA GLY A 12 11.98 4.11 -0.90
C GLY A 12 12.16 3.63 -2.35
N LYS A 13 11.25 2.81 -2.89
CA LYS A 13 11.27 2.38 -4.29
C LYS A 13 10.32 3.21 -5.16
N ASP A 14 9.04 3.26 -4.79
CA ASP A 14 8.01 3.91 -5.62
C ASP A 14 7.92 5.43 -5.36
N CYS A 15 8.25 5.88 -4.14
CA CYS A 15 8.29 7.30 -3.77
C CYS A 15 9.59 8.03 -4.17
N ARG A 16 10.38 7.47 -5.09
CA ARG A 16 11.66 8.03 -5.60
C ARG A 16 12.66 8.44 -4.50
N GLY A 17 12.60 7.80 -3.33
CA GLY A 17 13.51 8.06 -2.21
C GLY A 17 13.23 9.35 -1.43
N PHE A 18 12.06 9.97 -1.59
CA PHE A 18 11.65 11.21 -0.93
C PHE A 18 10.76 10.93 0.29
N CYS A 19 11.22 10.07 1.21
CA CYS A 19 10.69 10.03 2.57
C CYS A 19 11.82 10.47 3.51
N LYS A 20 11.54 11.44 4.40
CA LYS A 20 12.48 11.92 5.44
C LYS A 20 13.06 10.77 6.29
N PHE A 21 12.42 9.60 6.24
CA PHE A 21 12.80 8.34 6.88
C PHE A 21 12.94 7.19 5.87
N CYS A 22 13.68 7.33 4.77
CA CYS A 22 13.95 6.21 3.86
C CYS A 22 14.84 5.11 4.50
N TYR A 23 14.27 4.38 5.46
CA TYR A 23 14.83 3.24 6.19
C TYR A 23 15.16 2.06 5.25
N PHE A 24 14.45 1.97 4.13
CA PHE A 24 14.48 0.80 3.23
C PHE A 24 15.16 1.03 1.86
N ARG A 25 15.86 2.16 1.63
CA ARG A 25 16.41 2.53 0.29
C ARG A 25 17.39 1.51 -0.31
N LYS A 26 17.91 0.57 0.49
CA LYS A 26 18.80 -0.53 0.07
C LYS A 26 18.30 -1.91 0.48
N VAL A 27 17.07 -2.01 0.99
CA VAL A 27 16.51 -3.29 1.45
C VAL A 27 16.08 -4.07 0.22
N LYS A 28 16.80 -5.17 -0.03
CA LYS A 28 16.42 -6.15 -1.03
C LYS A 28 15.10 -6.80 -0.61
N PRO A 29 14.27 -7.26 -1.55
CA PRO A 29 13.09 -8.03 -1.22
C PRO A 29 13.47 -9.13 -0.23
N LEU A 30 12.82 -9.14 0.93
CA LEU A 30 13.06 -10.16 1.93
C LEU A 30 12.55 -11.48 1.33
N THR A 31 13.41 -12.47 1.22
CA THR A 31 13.01 -13.82 0.79
C THR A 31 12.51 -14.65 1.96
N GLU A 32 12.97 -14.32 3.17
CA GLU A 32 12.66 -15.05 4.40
C GLU A 32 12.43 -14.07 5.55
N ALA A 33 11.23 -14.11 6.14
CA ALA A 33 10.92 -13.40 7.38
C ALA A 33 11.14 -14.36 8.56
N LEU A 34 12.28 -14.23 9.24
CA LEU A 34 12.63 -15.04 10.41
C LEU A 34 11.77 -14.62 11.63
N GLY A 35 11.37 -15.61 12.44
CA GLY A 35 10.76 -15.35 13.75
C GLY A 35 9.28 -14.94 13.75
N CYS A 36 8.55 -15.10 12.64
CA CYS A 36 7.14 -14.76 12.64
C CYS A 36 6.27 -15.82 13.34
N GLN A 37 5.57 -15.41 14.41
CA GLN A 37 4.66 -16.27 15.17
C GLN A 37 3.45 -16.79 14.37
N HIS A 38 3.12 -16.14 13.26
CA HIS A 38 1.95 -16.46 12.43
C HIS A 38 2.28 -17.40 11.27
N CYS A 39 3.53 -17.80 11.10
CA CYS A 39 3.88 -18.79 10.10
C CYS A 39 3.62 -20.21 10.61
N PRO A 40 3.20 -21.13 9.73
CA PRO A 40 2.98 -22.51 10.12
C PRO A 40 4.28 -23.17 10.63
N PRO A 41 4.17 -24.16 11.53
CA PRO A 41 5.34 -24.89 12.01
C PRO A 41 6.10 -25.51 10.83
N ASN A 42 7.44 -25.50 10.90
CA ASN A 42 8.36 -25.98 9.86
C ASN A 42 8.44 -25.14 8.58
N LYS A 43 7.97 -23.89 8.58
CA LYS A 43 8.16 -22.97 7.45
C LYS A 43 8.87 -21.68 7.86
N VAL A 44 10.04 -21.43 7.28
CA VAL A 44 10.76 -20.17 7.44
C VAL A 44 10.18 -19.16 6.45
N GLY A 45 9.52 -18.13 6.98
CA GLY A 45 8.85 -17.11 6.17
C GLY A 45 7.51 -17.57 5.58
N CYS A 46 6.48 -16.73 5.73
CA CYS A 46 5.18 -16.92 5.09
C CYS A 46 4.72 -15.59 4.47
N PRO A 47 3.86 -15.62 3.43
CA PRO A 47 3.51 -14.44 2.65
C PRO A 47 3.04 -13.28 3.52
N ARG A 48 2.14 -13.57 4.48
CA ARG A 48 1.61 -12.59 5.42
C ARG A 48 2.70 -11.84 6.21
N CYS A 49 3.74 -12.55 6.65
CA CYS A 49 4.81 -11.94 7.42
C CYS A 49 5.85 -11.27 6.51
N LEU A 50 6.07 -11.80 5.30
CA LEU A 50 6.91 -11.17 4.30
C LEU A 50 6.34 -9.82 3.87
N GLU A 51 5.05 -9.76 3.58
CA GLU A 51 4.31 -8.53 3.25
C GLU A 51 4.32 -7.54 4.42
N GLY A 52 4.04 -8.02 5.65
CA GLY A 52 4.03 -7.18 6.85
C GLY A 52 5.41 -6.60 7.21
N VAL A 53 6.48 -7.39 7.12
CA VAL A 53 7.84 -6.94 7.45
C VAL A 53 8.41 -6.02 6.38
N GLN A 54 8.09 -6.25 5.11
CA GLN A 54 8.53 -5.40 4.01
C GLN A 54 7.67 -4.15 3.83
N GLU A 55 6.56 -4.05 4.57
CA GLU A 55 5.46 -3.13 4.27
C GLU A 55 5.10 -3.16 2.78
N ALA A 56 5.26 -4.35 2.17
CA ALA A 56 4.97 -4.59 0.77
C ALA A 56 3.46 -4.82 0.68
N GLY A 57 2.73 -3.71 0.66
CA GLY A 57 1.30 -3.71 0.43
C GLY A 57 0.96 -3.92 -1.05
N LYS A 58 -0.18 -3.35 -1.43
CA LYS A 58 -0.61 -3.22 -2.83
C LYS A 58 0.53 -2.65 -3.70
N PRO A 59 0.75 -3.16 -4.94
CA PRO A 59 1.72 -2.57 -5.85
C PRO A 59 1.34 -1.11 -6.16
N PHE A 60 2.34 -0.25 -6.34
CA PHE A 60 2.11 1.16 -6.62
C PHE A 60 1.23 1.34 -7.84
N GLN A 61 0.08 1.97 -7.63
CA GLN A 61 -0.80 2.38 -8.71
C GLN A 61 -0.54 3.84 -9.07
N GLN A 62 -0.54 4.11 -10.37
CA GLN A 62 -0.35 5.47 -10.86
C GLN A 62 -1.50 6.36 -10.37
N PRO A 63 -1.24 7.57 -9.85
CA PRO A 63 -2.27 8.44 -9.28
C PRO A 63 -3.45 8.69 -10.22
N LEU A 64 -3.19 8.87 -11.52
CA LEU A 64 -4.23 9.06 -12.54
C LEU A 64 -5.17 7.85 -12.69
N SER A 65 -4.66 6.62 -12.52
CA SER A 65 -5.49 5.41 -12.52
C SER A 65 -6.43 5.41 -11.33
N VAL A 66 -5.89 5.69 -10.14
CA VAL A 66 -6.67 5.70 -8.90
C VAL A 66 -7.74 6.80 -8.91
N ILE A 67 -7.43 7.98 -9.44
CA ILE A 67 -8.43 9.05 -9.63
C ILE A 67 -9.58 8.55 -10.52
N SER A 68 -9.25 7.89 -11.64
CA SER A 68 -10.23 7.39 -12.60
C SER A 68 -11.11 6.29 -11.98
N GLU A 69 -10.50 5.37 -11.22
CA GLU A 69 -11.21 4.31 -10.49
C GLU A 69 -12.16 4.89 -9.43
N VAL A 70 -11.70 5.85 -8.64
CA VAL A 70 -12.53 6.52 -7.63
C VAL A 70 -13.68 7.27 -8.30
N GLN A 71 -13.42 7.96 -9.41
CA GLN A 71 -14.47 8.64 -10.17
C GLN A 71 -15.53 7.65 -10.68
N MET A 72 -15.11 6.54 -11.31
CA MET A 72 -16.05 5.50 -11.78
C MET A 72 -16.85 4.90 -10.62
N ALA A 73 -16.22 4.63 -9.48
CA ALA A 73 -16.89 4.10 -8.30
C ALA A 73 -17.96 5.07 -7.76
N LEU A 74 -17.65 6.37 -7.70
CA LEU A 74 -18.59 7.42 -7.27
C LEU A 74 -19.75 7.62 -8.27
N MET A 75 -19.52 7.41 -9.57
CA MET A 75 -20.59 7.45 -10.57
C MET A 75 -21.54 6.26 -10.44
N MET A 76 -21.01 5.06 -10.18
CA MET A 76 -21.80 3.84 -10.02
C MET A 76 -22.59 3.82 -8.70
N ASN A 77 -22.00 4.36 -7.63
CA ASN A 77 -22.62 4.47 -6.32
C ASN A 77 -22.59 5.93 -5.85
N PRO A 78 -23.55 6.76 -6.30
CA PRO A 78 -23.54 8.19 -6.03
C PRO A 78 -23.70 8.49 -4.54
N VAL A 79 -22.64 9.03 -3.94
CA VAL A 79 -22.64 9.52 -2.56
C VAL A 79 -23.22 10.94 -2.53
N ARG A 80 -24.39 11.12 -1.90
CA ARG A 80 -25.05 12.42 -1.75
C ARG A 80 -24.54 13.15 -0.51
N ASP A 81 -23.31 13.65 -0.57
CA ASP A 81 -22.72 14.48 0.48
C ASP A 81 -22.07 15.71 -0.17
N ALA A 82 -22.60 16.90 0.14
CA ALA A 82 -22.10 18.17 -0.40
C ALA A 82 -20.67 18.51 0.06
N ASN A 83 -20.19 17.86 1.13
CA ASN A 83 -18.85 18.05 1.70
C ASN A 83 -17.97 16.79 1.52
N LEU A 84 -18.22 15.99 0.49
CA LEU A 84 -17.40 14.82 0.18
C LEU A 84 -15.94 15.23 -0.07
N LYS A 85 -15.02 14.63 0.69
CA LYS A 85 -13.57 14.79 0.49
C LYS A 85 -12.95 13.46 0.11
N VAL A 86 -12.18 13.45 -0.98
CA VAL A 86 -11.38 12.30 -1.39
C VAL A 86 -9.92 12.61 -1.09
N ASN A 87 -9.26 11.75 -0.31
CA ASN A 87 -7.83 11.84 -0.04
C ASN A 87 -7.13 10.67 -0.75
N ILE A 88 -6.15 11.00 -1.59
CA ILE A 88 -5.33 10.02 -2.31
C ILE A 88 -3.94 10.09 -1.71
N SER A 89 -3.52 9.00 -1.05
CA SER A 89 -2.26 8.92 -0.32
C SER A 89 -1.44 7.71 -0.76
N GLY A 90 -0.12 7.81 -0.66
CA GLY A 90 0.84 6.73 -0.87
C GLY A 90 2.14 7.01 -0.13
#